data_AF-L8G5E4-F1
#
_entry.id   AF-L8G5E4-F1
#
_cell.length_a   1.000
_cell.length_b   1.000
_cell.length_c   1.000
_cell.angle_alpha   90.00
_cell.angle_beta   90.00
_cell.angle_gamma   90.00
#
_symmetry.space_group_name_H-M   'P 1'
#
loop_
_entity.id
_entity.type
_entity.pdbx_description
1 polymer ?
#
loop_
_entity_poly.entity_id
_entity_poly.type
_entity_poly.pdbx_seq_one_letter_code
_entity_poly.pdbx_strand_id
1 'polypeptide(L)'
;MGIYQEKPHYIWLTRTELAGVPEDALSGLETGTGELDGKLMLDLNGIQARWMLTVASSPATRQNIYLESRRMAKENIPLFHEAIQLRHQSAHLLGYPSHLAFKVDLTMAKTPSAVTNLLTNLRDLVIRHLPADLSCTSKALIPQPKTSQIARLYFGPISLLYPSMLALFGKLLGFEFIELTKRDDNSIAEQVEHGLIWQPNVLLYSVWNDSREGGEPAGYLYLDLHPRPGKVGGSQCRPLQLGFSLPSRQHRHYPSTVLLTNFTRPSPGKPSLLQHSDVILLFHELGHGIHDLSGRCTYTIFHGAETVVDFSEEPSQMLENWCWDVSALKVLGIMTGVRLRDDVIDSLLRTRVVLSAVKIMPQLRMTVFDGAVHSEVAGGGD
;
A
#
# COMPACT_ATOMS: atom_id res chain seq x y z
N MET A 1 -13.94 -17.09 -14.02
CA MET A 1 -13.61 -16.60 -12.66
C MET A 1 -14.80 -15.81 -12.16
N GLY A 2 -15.49 -16.31 -11.13
CA GLY A 2 -16.60 -15.56 -10.53
C GLY A 2 -16.05 -14.30 -9.90
N ILE A 3 -16.66 -13.16 -10.21
CA ILE A 3 -16.43 -11.92 -9.46
C ILE A 3 -16.88 -12.24 -8.04
N TYR A 4 -15.93 -12.33 -7.09
CA TYR A 4 -16.27 -12.44 -5.67
C TYR A 4 -17.07 -11.19 -5.31
N GLN A 5 -18.39 -11.29 -5.26
CA GLN A 5 -19.22 -10.29 -4.62
C GLN A 5 -19.03 -10.49 -3.12
N GLU A 6 -18.15 -9.70 -2.50
CA GLU A 6 -18.12 -9.58 -1.05
C GLU A 6 -19.54 -9.29 -0.56
N LYS A 7 -20.02 -10.07 0.41
CA LYS A 7 -21.30 -9.77 1.03
C LYS A 7 -21.21 -8.37 1.64
N PRO A 8 -22.14 -7.46 1.32
CA PRO A 8 -22.12 -6.13 1.91
C PRO A 8 -22.28 -6.27 3.43
N HIS A 9 -21.33 -5.71 4.19
CA HIS A 9 -21.37 -5.68 5.65
C HIS A 9 -21.51 -4.23 6.06
N TYR A 10 -22.61 -3.88 6.69
CA TYR A 10 -22.97 -2.49 6.97
C TYR A 10 -23.65 -2.35 8.32
N ILE A 11 -23.69 -1.11 8.82
CA ILE A 11 -24.48 -0.74 9.99
C ILE A 11 -25.33 0.49 9.68
N TRP A 12 -26.47 0.58 10.36
CA TRP A 12 -27.37 1.72 10.25
C TRP A 12 -27.20 2.64 11.44
N LEU A 13 -26.80 3.89 11.18
CA LEU A 13 -26.55 4.90 12.20
C LEU A 13 -27.41 6.12 11.96
N THR A 14 -27.91 6.73 13.03
CA THR A 14 -28.62 8.00 12.97
C THR A 14 -27.67 9.15 12.65
N ARG A 15 -28.20 10.27 12.13
CA ARG A 15 -27.43 11.51 11.96
C ARG A 15 -26.79 12.00 13.27
N THR A 16 -27.48 11.80 14.40
CA THR A 16 -26.97 12.14 15.73
C THR A 16 -25.76 11.29 16.11
N GLU A 17 -25.79 9.99 15.83
CA GLU A 17 -24.64 9.10 16.07
C GLU A 17 -23.44 9.45 15.19
N LEU A 18 -23.69 9.99 13.99
CA LEU A 18 -22.68 10.45 13.02
C LEU A 18 -22.25 11.91 13.21
N ALA A 19 -22.50 12.52 14.37
CA ALA A 19 -22.06 13.88 14.66
C ALA A 19 -20.55 14.08 14.40
N GLY A 20 -20.17 15.14 13.68
CA GLY A 20 -18.78 15.44 13.28
C GLY A 20 -18.42 15.00 11.86
N VAL A 21 -19.21 14.10 11.26
CA VAL A 21 -19.06 13.73 9.85
C VAL A 21 -19.57 14.89 8.97
N PRO A 22 -18.78 15.34 7.97
CA PRO A 22 -19.20 16.34 6.99
C PRO A 22 -20.49 15.97 6.24
N GLU A 23 -21.36 16.96 5.99
CA GLU A 23 -22.67 16.74 5.33
C GLU A 23 -22.55 16.23 3.89
N ASP A 24 -21.51 16.62 3.16
CA ASP A 24 -21.24 16.09 1.83
C ASP A 24 -21.03 14.57 1.87
N ALA A 25 -20.30 14.07 2.88
CA ALA A 25 -20.11 12.63 3.07
C ALA A 25 -21.40 11.93 3.52
N LEU A 26 -22.23 12.55 4.36
CA LEU A 26 -23.52 11.99 4.79
C LEU A 26 -24.52 11.91 3.64
N SER A 27 -24.52 12.89 2.74
CA SER A 27 -25.42 12.94 1.58
C SER A 27 -25.19 11.82 0.57
N GLY A 28 -23.99 11.23 0.58
CA GLY A 28 -23.63 10.08 -0.28
C GLY A 28 -24.01 8.73 0.31
N LEU A 29 -24.54 8.67 1.54
CA LEU A 29 -24.94 7.41 2.17
C LEU A 29 -26.38 7.04 1.81
N GLU A 30 -26.65 5.75 1.74
CA GLU A 30 -28.01 5.25 1.54
C GLU A 30 -28.88 5.55 2.77
N THR A 31 -30.09 6.05 2.53
CA THR A 31 -31.08 6.35 3.58
C THR A 31 -31.98 5.15 3.84
N GLY A 32 -32.17 4.82 5.12
CA GLY A 32 -33.00 3.69 5.51
C GLY A 32 -34.48 3.97 5.28
N THR A 33 -35.26 2.89 5.11
CA THR A 33 -36.71 2.94 4.95
C THR A 33 -37.39 2.07 6.00
N GLY A 34 -38.68 2.31 6.27
CA GLY A 34 -39.44 1.54 7.26
C GLY A 34 -38.88 1.68 8.68
N GLU A 35 -38.49 0.56 9.31
CA GLU A 35 -37.90 0.55 10.66
C GLU A 35 -36.53 1.23 10.75
N LEU A 36 -35.91 1.52 9.61
CA LEU A 36 -34.63 2.19 9.48
C LEU A 36 -34.76 3.65 9.07
N ASP A 37 -36.00 4.18 9.02
CA ASP A 37 -36.24 5.59 8.69
C ASP A 37 -35.44 6.52 9.62
N GLY A 38 -34.84 7.55 9.02
CA GLY A 38 -33.92 8.47 9.70
C GLY A 38 -32.50 7.96 9.97
N LYS A 39 -32.15 6.73 9.53
CA LYS A 39 -30.79 6.19 9.60
C LYS A 39 -30.08 6.22 8.23
N LEU A 40 -28.75 6.23 8.28
CA LEU A 40 -27.86 6.19 7.14
C LEU A 40 -27.06 4.88 7.18
N MET A 41 -26.94 4.21 6.04
CA MET A 41 -26.16 2.99 5.90
C MET A 41 -24.69 3.34 5.77
N LEU A 42 -23.88 2.83 6.69
CA LEU A 42 -22.43 2.89 6.59
C LEU A 42 -21.90 1.53 6.14
N ASP A 43 -21.25 1.50 4.98
CA ASP A 43 -20.50 0.33 4.53
C ASP A 43 -19.26 0.15 5.42
N LEU A 44 -19.14 -1.04 6.02
CA LEU A 44 -18.02 -1.42 6.85
C LEU A 44 -16.86 -2.02 6.04
N ASN A 45 -17.08 -2.25 4.74
CA ASN A 45 -16.06 -2.73 3.83
C ASN A 45 -15.16 -1.56 3.39
N GLY A 46 -13.92 -1.56 3.85
CA GLY A 46 -12.86 -0.72 3.28
C GLY A 46 -12.69 0.68 3.89
N ILE A 47 -12.50 1.68 3.02
CA ILE A 47 -11.95 3.00 3.39
C ILE A 47 -12.98 3.87 4.11
N GLN A 48 -14.26 3.75 3.77
CA GLN A 48 -15.32 4.60 4.34
C GLN A 48 -15.41 4.43 5.86
N ALA A 49 -15.51 3.19 6.36
CA ALA A 49 -15.52 2.91 7.80
C ALA A 49 -14.24 3.37 8.52
N ARG A 50 -13.06 3.16 7.91
CA ARG A 50 -11.79 3.63 8.48
C ARG A 50 -11.75 5.16 8.60
N TRP A 51 -12.24 5.87 7.59
CA TRP A 51 -12.33 7.32 7.62
C TRP A 51 -13.34 7.79 8.67
N MET A 52 -14.49 7.13 8.81
CA MET A 52 -15.49 7.47 9.84
C MET A 52 -14.93 7.42 11.26
N LEU A 53 -14.00 6.50 11.55
CA LEU A 53 -13.29 6.44 12.84
C LEU A 53 -12.45 7.69 13.13
N THR A 54 -12.12 8.50 12.11
CA THR A 54 -11.32 9.73 12.26
C THR A 54 -12.16 11.00 12.40
N VAL A 55 -13.42 10.98 11.95
CA VAL A 55 -14.29 12.17 11.89
C VAL A 55 -15.50 12.12 12.82
N ALA A 56 -15.99 10.93 13.17
CA ALA A 56 -17.14 10.80 14.07
C ALA A 56 -16.74 11.24 15.49
N SER A 57 -17.50 12.19 16.06
CA SER A 57 -17.22 12.81 17.36
C SER A 57 -17.52 11.87 18.53
N SER A 58 -18.57 11.05 18.40
CA SER A 58 -19.01 10.12 19.45
C SER A 58 -18.04 8.94 19.62
N PRO A 59 -17.42 8.77 20.80
CA PRO A 59 -16.56 7.62 21.08
C PRO A 59 -17.32 6.29 21.00
N ALA A 60 -18.58 6.26 21.44
CA ALA A 60 -19.44 5.08 21.37
C ALA A 60 -19.71 4.68 19.92
N THR A 61 -19.97 5.66 19.04
CA THR A 61 -20.14 5.40 17.59
C THR A 61 -18.86 4.84 16.99
N ARG A 62 -17.70 5.46 17.27
CA ARG A 62 -16.40 4.95 16.78
C ARG A 62 -16.13 3.54 17.27
N GLN A 63 -16.41 3.24 18.53
CA GLN A 63 -16.26 1.89 19.10
C GLN A 63 -17.18 0.89 18.40
N ASN A 64 -18.45 1.25 18.18
CA ASN A 64 -19.41 0.40 17.48
C ASN A 64 -18.94 0.09 16.05
N ILE A 65 -18.59 1.12 15.26
CA ILE A 65 -18.02 0.98 13.91
C ILE A 65 -16.81 0.03 13.94
N TYR A 66 -15.88 0.26 14.86
CA TYR A 66 -14.68 -0.56 14.97
C TYR A 66 -15.02 -2.03 15.26
N LEU A 67 -15.85 -2.31 16.26
CA LEU A 67 -16.19 -3.68 16.64
C LEU A 67 -16.96 -4.41 15.53
N GLU A 68 -17.94 -3.75 14.90
CA GLU A 68 -18.72 -4.36 13.83
C GLU A 68 -17.87 -4.61 12.58
N SER A 69 -16.92 -3.73 12.25
CA SER A 69 -15.94 -3.98 11.17
C SER A 69 -15.03 -5.19 11.44
N ARG A 70 -14.92 -5.66 12.68
CA ARG A 70 -14.13 -6.84 13.08
C ARG A 70 -14.96 -8.10 13.24
N ARG A 71 -16.29 -8.01 13.14
CA ARG A 71 -17.23 -9.15 13.26
C ARG A 71 -17.62 -9.76 11.91
N MET A 72 -16.90 -9.40 10.86
CA MET A 72 -17.10 -9.85 9.50
C MET A 72 -16.75 -11.33 9.32
N ALA A 73 -17.39 -11.95 8.31
CA ALA A 73 -17.05 -13.28 7.80
C ALA A 73 -16.99 -14.37 8.89
N LYS A 74 -17.97 -14.43 9.79
CA LYS A 74 -18.05 -15.48 10.83
C LYS A 74 -18.14 -16.87 10.22
N GLU A 75 -18.74 -16.98 9.03
CA GLU A 75 -18.77 -18.21 8.25
C GLU A 75 -17.38 -18.74 7.86
N ASN A 76 -16.34 -17.88 7.85
CA ASN A 76 -14.98 -18.28 7.52
C ASN A 76 -14.24 -18.90 8.71
N ILE A 77 -14.75 -18.81 9.94
CA ILE A 77 -14.10 -19.40 11.12
C ILE A 77 -13.88 -20.92 10.93
N PRO A 78 -14.90 -21.75 10.64
CA PRO A 78 -14.68 -23.18 10.41
C PRO A 78 -13.74 -23.45 9.23
N LEU A 79 -13.84 -22.68 8.14
CA LEU A 79 -12.96 -22.80 6.97
C LEU A 79 -11.49 -22.49 7.33
N PHE A 80 -11.27 -21.51 8.20
CA PHE A 80 -9.94 -21.14 8.66
C PHE A 80 -9.32 -22.23 9.54
N HIS A 81 -10.11 -22.85 10.43
CA HIS A 81 -9.66 -24.00 11.21
C HIS A 81 -9.26 -25.18 10.32
N GLU A 82 -10.10 -25.52 9.33
CA GLU A 82 -9.81 -26.57 8.35
C GLU A 82 -8.54 -26.24 7.56
N ALA A 83 -8.39 -25.00 7.08
CA ALA A 83 -7.20 -24.57 6.35
C ALA A 83 -5.91 -24.71 7.15
N ILE A 84 -5.91 -24.37 8.45
CA ILE A 84 -4.76 -24.56 9.33
C ILE A 84 -4.39 -26.05 9.46
N GLN A 85 -5.39 -26.92 9.68
CA GLN A 85 -5.18 -28.36 9.81
C GLN A 85 -4.60 -28.96 8.52
N LEU A 86 -5.18 -28.62 7.37
CA LEU A 86 -4.71 -29.09 6.06
C LEU A 86 -3.29 -28.57 5.74
N ARG A 87 -2.98 -27.32 6.09
CA ARG A 87 -1.62 -26.76 5.95
C ARG A 87 -0.61 -27.51 6.80
N HIS A 88 -0.97 -27.86 8.02
CA HIS A 88 -0.11 -28.62 8.93
C HIS A 88 0.12 -30.05 8.43
N GLN A 89 -0.95 -30.75 8.00
CA GLN A 89 -0.85 -32.07 7.38
C GLN A 89 0.01 -32.04 6.11
N SER A 90 -0.18 -31.05 5.25
CA SER A 90 0.63 -30.87 4.04
C SER A 90 2.11 -30.66 4.36
N ALA A 91 2.43 -29.89 5.40
CA ALA A 91 3.82 -29.71 5.83
C ALA A 91 4.45 -31.02 6.32
N HIS A 92 3.71 -31.82 7.10
CA HIS A 92 4.16 -33.13 7.58
C HIS A 92 4.45 -34.11 6.43
N LEU A 93 3.57 -34.15 5.43
CA LEU A 93 3.78 -34.98 4.23
C LEU A 93 5.05 -34.59 3.46
N LEU A 94 5.46 -33.32 3.54
CA LEU A 94 6.69 -32.81 2.94
C LEU A 94 7.92 -32.94 3.87
N GLY A 95 7.77 -33.57 5.05
CA GLY A 95 8.85 -33.79 6.01
C GLY A 95 9.15 -32.60 6.94
N TYR A 96 8.27 -31.59 6.98
CA TYR A 96 8.42 -30.43 7.87
C TYR A 96 7.59 -30.59 9.16
N PRO A 97 8.12 -30.12 10.31
CA PRO A 97 7.43 -30.20 11.61
C PRO A 97 6.16 -29.33 11.69
N SER A 98 6.11 -28.23 10.94
CA SER A 98 4.95 -27.34 10.93
C SER A 98 4.83 -26.57 9.63
N HIS A 99 3.67 -25.95 9.42
CA HIS A 99 3.49 -25.08 8.27
C HIS A 99 4.43 -23.87 8.31
N LEU A 100 4.68 -23.30 9.51
CA LEU A 100 5.66 -22.23 9.68
C LEU A 100 7.05 -22.68 9.24
N ALA A 101 7.52 -23.85 9.69
CA ALA A 101 8.82 -24.40 9.28
C ALA A 101 8.92 -24.59 7.76
N PHE A 102 7.88 -25.15 7.15
CA PHE A 102 7.80 -25.28 5.68
C PHE A 102 7.89 -23.93 4.96
N LYS A 103 7.15 -22.93 5.44
CA LYS A 103 7.09 -21.61 4.79
C LYS A 103 8.38 -20.83 4.91
N VAL A 104 9.08 -20.88 6.04
CA VAL A 104 10.27 -20.05 6.29
C VAL A 104 11.56 -20.63 5.73
N ASP A 105 11.60 -21.92 5.37
CA ASP A 105 12.80 -22.57 4.82
C ASP A 105 13.32 -21.87 3.54
N LEU A 106 12.40 -21.44 2.69
CA LEU A 106 12.69 -20.71 1.45
C LEU A 106 12.79 -19.18 1.63
N THR A 107 12.74 -18.69 2.87
CA THR A 107 12.82 -17.24 3.19
C THR A 107 14.23 -16.84 3.61
N MET A 108 14.49 -15.55 3.83
CA MET A 108 15.72 -15.05 4.43
C MET A 108 15.81 -15.41 5.92
N ALA A 109 14.68 -15.48 6.63
CA ALA A 109 14.63 -15.86 8.05
C ALA A 109 15.05 -17.33 8.31
N LYS A 110 14.86 -18.22 7.33
CA LYS A 110 15.24 -19.65 7.30
C LYS A 110 14.60 -20.58 8.34
N THR A 111 14.37 -20.12 9.56
CA THR A 111 13.94 -20.98 10.66
C THR A 111 12.82 -20.35 11.49
N PRO A 112 11.90 -21.16 12.06
CA PRO A 112 10.90 -20.65 12.99
C PRO A 112 11.51 -19.93 14.20
N SER A 113 12.66 -20.39 14.70
CA SER A 113 13.34 -19.77 15.84
C SER A 113 13.80 -18.34 15.51
N ALA A 114 14.37 -18.11 14.32
CA ALA A 114 14.76 -16.76 13.90
C ALA A 114 13.57 -15.80 13.87
N VAL A 115 12.43 -16.24 13.31
CA VAL A 115 11.18 -15.46 13.30
C VAL A 115 10.69 -15.18 14.72
N THR A 116 10.58 -16.20 15.57
CA THR A 116 10.10 -16.05 16.95
C THR A 116 11.00 -15.14 17.78
N ASN A 117 12.33 -15.23 17.61
CA ASN A 117 13.28 -14.37 18.31
C ASN A 117 13.13 -12.90 17.89
N LEU A 118 13.01 -12.64 16.57
CA LEU A 118 12.76 -11.29 16.06
C LEU A 118 11.46 -10.71 16.62
N LEU A 119 10.36 -11.47 16.57
CA LEU A 119 9.05 -11.04 17.06
C LEU A 119 9.04 -10.83 18.57
N THR A 120 9.75 -11.67 19.34
CA THR A 120 9.87 -11.53 20.80
C THR A 120 10.63 -10.26 21.16
N ASN A 121 11.76 -10.01 20.52
CA ASN A 121 12.55 -8.79 20.75
C ASN A 121 11.75 -7.54 20.38
N LEU A 122 11.03 -7.57 19.25
CA LEU A 122 10.19 -6.47 18.81
C LEU A 122 9.03 -6.23 19.77
N ARG A 123 8.37 -7.29 20.25
CA ARG A 123 7.31 -7.22 21.26
C ARG A 123 7.81 -6.56 22.54
N ASP A 124 8.96 -6.97 23.04
CA ASP A 124 9.50 -6.44 24.29
C ASP A 124 9.89 -4.96 24.15
N LEU A 125 10.37 -4.55 22.97
CA LEU A 125 10.59 -3.14 22.64
C LEU A 125 9.27 -2.36 22.61
N VAL A 126 8.24 -2.88 21.95
CA VAL A 126 6.91 -2.25 21.90
C VAL A 126 6.33 -2.10 23.29
N ILE A 127 6.34 -3.15 24.12
CA ILE A 127 5.84 -3.11 25.50
C ILE A 127 6.57 -2.04 26.31
N ARG A 128 7.89 -1.91 26.16
CA ARG A 128 8.69 -0.91 26.87
C ARG A 128 8.29 0.52 26.52
N HIS A 129 7.99 0.79 25.26
CA HIS A 129 7.69 2.16 24.78
C HIS A 129 6.19 2.50 24.78
N LEU A 130 5.31 1.50 24.86
CA LEU A 130 3.87 1.69 24.77
C LEU A 130 3.29 2.63 25.85
N PRO A 131 3.70 2.59 27.14
CA PRO A 131 3.17 3.52 28.14
C PRO A 131 3.42 4.99 27.80
N ALA A 132 4.59 5.29 27.23
CA ALA A 132 4.94 6.65 26.82
C ALA A 132 4.01 7.12 25.69
N ASP A 133 3.83 6.29 24.66
CA ASP A 133 2.91 6.58 23.56
C ASP A 133 1.47 6.76 24.04
N LEU A 134 0.96 5.88 24.90
CA LEU A 134 -0.40 5.95 25.42
C LEU A 134 -0.63 7.19 26.30
N SER A 135 0.40 7.66 27.00
CA SER A 135 0.33 8.91 27.77
C SER A 135 0.22 10.15 26.87
N CYS A 136 0.73 10.08 25.64
CA CYS A 136 0.54 11.12 24.64
C CYS A 136 -0.85 11.05 24.01
N THR A 137 -1.40 9.85 23.79
CA THR A 137 -2.74 9.70 23.20
C THR A 137 -3.85 10.09 24.16
N SER A 138 -3.71 9.86 25.47
CA SER A 138 -4.73 10.24 26.47
C SER A 138 -4.97 11.76 26.52
N LYS A 139 -3.99 12.57 26.12
CA LYS A 139 -4.08 14.04 25.97
C LYS A 139 -4.59 14.49 24.60
N ALA A 140 -4.62 13.60 23.60
CA ALA A 140 -4.87 13.90 22.19
C ALA A 140 -6.03 13.10 21.57
N LEU A 141 -6.87 12.44 22.39
CA LEU A 141 -7.94 11.49 22.02
C LEU A 141 -9.08 12.04 21.15
N ILE A 142 -9.01 13.30 20.74
CA ILE A 142 -9.82 13.85 19.68
C ILE A 142 -8.84 14.28 18.60
N PRO A 143 -8.78 13.62 17.43
CA PRO A 143 -8.26 14.27 16.24
C PRO A 143 -9.11 15.53 16.08
N GLN A 144 -8.61 16.68 16.55
CA GLN A 144 -9.22 17.96 16.25
C GLN A 144 -9.17 18.05 14.72
N PRO A 145 -10.31 18.07 14.00
CA PRO A 145 -10.30 18.00 12.54
C PRO A 145 -9.67 19.23 11.85
N LYS A 146 -9.07 20.15 12.62
CA LYS A 146 -8.78 21.52 12.19
C LYS A 146 -7.38 22.08 12.43
N THR A 147 -6.42 21.45 13.14
CA THR A 147 -5.27 22.26 13.63
C THR A 147 -3.85 21.76 13.37
N SER A 148 -3.63 20.58 12.78
CA SER A 148 -2.29 20.26 12.27
C SER A 148 -2.21 20.66 10.80
N GLN A 149 -1.49 21.75 10.51
CA GLN A 149 -1.15 22.17 9.15
C GLN A 149 -0.45 21.04 8.37
N ILE A 150 0.21 20.12 9.08
CA ILE A 150 0.88 18.92 8.56
C ILE A 150 -0.14 17.86 8.11
N ALA A 151 -1.27 17.70 8.81
CA ALA A 151 -2.34 16.75 8.44
C ALA A 151 -3.09 17.15 7.16
N ARG A 152 -2.87 18.37 6.65
CA ARG A 152 -3.37 18.86 5.35
C ARG A 152 -2.23 19.28 4.43
N LEU A 153 -1.02 18.77 4.66
CA LEU A 153 0.09 19.02 3.76
C LEU A 153 -0.13 18.21 2.48
N TYR A 154 -0.60 18.90 1.46
CA TYR A 154 -0.70 18.36 0.11
C TYR A 154 0.57 18.69 -0.65
N PHE A 155 1.16 17.68 -1.27
CA PHE A 155 2.34 17.84 -2.11
C PHE A 155 2.01 18.31 -3.53
N GLY A 156 0.73 18.51 -3.84
CA GLY A 156 0.25 19.02 -5.12
C GLY A 156 -0.55 17.98 -5.92
N PRO A 157 -0.95 18.32 -7.16
CA PRO A 157 -1.67 17.41 -8.03
C PRO A 157 -0.82 16.20 -8.42
N ILE A 158 -1.42 15.01 -8.45
CA ILE A 158 -0.73 13.77 -8.87
C ILE A 158 -0.06 13.90 -10.25
N SER A 159 -0.66 14.68 -11.16
CA SER A 159 -0.12 14.96 -12.51
C SER A 159 1.23 15.67 -12.51
N LEU A 160 1.58 16.36 -11.43
CA LEU A 160 2.90 16.97 -11.25
C LEU A 160 3.81 16.11 -10.38
N LEU A 161 3.25 15.24 -9.54
CA LEU A 161 4.02 14.40 -8.62
C LEU A 161 4.71 13.24 -9.31
N TYR A 162 4.00 12.43 -10.10
CA TYR A 162 4.63 11.25 -10.71
C TYR A 162 5.80 11.62 -11.65
N PRO A 163 5.75 12.67 -12.51
CA PRO A 163 6.90 13.03 -13.34
C PRO A 163 8.10 13.46 -12.48
N SER A 164 7.82 14.16 -11.38
CA SER A 164 8.84 14.63 -10.44
C SER A 164 9.52 13.49 -9.70
N MET A 165 8.75 12.48 -9.29
CA MET A 165 9.26 11.26 -8.68
C MET A 165 10.10 10.45 -9.66
N LEU A 166 9.64 10.28 -10.91
CA LEU A 166 10.41 9.62 -11.96
C LEU A 166 11.71 10.36 -12.27
N ALA A 167 11.69 11.70 -12.33
CA ALA A 167 12.90 12.49 -12.50
C ALA A 167 13.89 12.34 -11.33
N LEU A 168 13.37 12.27 -10.09
CA LEU A 168 14.18 12.00 -8.92
C LEU A 168 14.82 10.60 -8.99
N PHE A 169 14.04 9.56 -9.30
CA PHE A 169 14.58 8.21 -9.49
C PHE A 169 15.58 8.16 -10.63
N GLY A 170 15.33 8.86 -11.74
CA GLY A 170 16.27 8.96 -12.85
C GLY A 170 17.62 9.52 -12.42
N LYS A 171 17.60 10.61 -11.64
CA LYS A 171 18.82 11.20 -11.09
C LYS A 171 19.55 10.25 -10.12
N LEU A 172 18.81 9.61 -9.22
CA LEU A 172 19.34 8.78 -8.14
C LEU A 172 19.87 7.43 -8.63
N LEU A 173 19.19 6.81 -9.58
CA LEU A 173 19.38 5.42 -9.97
C LEU A 173 19.86 5.26 -11.41
N GLY A 174 20.07 6.36 -12.14
CA GLY A 174 20.64 6.32 -13.49
C GLY A 174 19.63 5.95 -14.57
N PHE A 175 18.39 6.45 -14.47
CA PHE A 175 17.35 6.22 -15.48
C PHE A 175 16.94 7.48 -16.23
N GLU A 176 16.51 7.30 -17.48
CA GLU A 176 15.77 8.27 -18.27
C GLU A 176 14.37 7.73 -18.57
N PHE A 177 13.35 8.51 -18.23
CA PHE A 177 11.95 8.16 -18.45
C PHE A 177 11.37 8.99 -19.59
N ILE A 178 10.97 8.31 -20.66
CA ILE A 178 10.42 8.94 -21.86
C ILE A 178 8.94 8.58 -21.99
N GLU A 179 8.04 9.54 -21.78
CA GLU A 179 6.59 9.34 -21.92
C GLU A 179 6.22 9.12 -23.39
N LEU A 180 5.78 7.90 -23.73
CA LEU A 180 5.40 7.50 -25.08
C LEU A 180 3.97 7.94 -25.42
N THR A 181 3.04 7.90 -24.47
CA THR A 181 1.63 8.28 -24.70
C THR A 181 1.44 9.70 -25.23
N LYS A 182 2.39 10.61 -24.94
CA LYS A 182 2.40 11.99 -25.46
C LYS A 182 3.19 12.18 -26.75
N ARG A 183 4.00 11.19 -27.13
CA ARG A 183 4.89 11.22 -28.29
C ARG A 183 4.42 10.33 -29.44
N ASP A 184 3.44 9.46 -29.20
CA ASP A 184 2.81 8.63 -30.21
C ASP A 184 1.94 9.48 -31.13
N ASP A 185 2.05 9.25 -32.44
CA ASP A 185 1.31 9.98 -33.46
C ASP A 185 -0.19 9.58 -33.50
N ASN A 186 -0.54 8.40 -32.96
CA ASN A 186 -1.92 7.95 -32.88
C ASN A 186 -2.66 8.66 -31.76
N SER A 187 -3.95 8.92 -31.97
CA SER A 187 -4.85 9.40 -30.92
C SER A 187 -4.93 8.40 -29.76
N ILE A 188 -5.30 8.88 -28.57
CA ILE A 188 -5.46 8.01 -27.39
C ILE A 188 -6.48 6.88 -27.64
N ALA A 189 -7.50 7.12 -28.45
CA ALA A 189 -8.47 6.09 -28.83
C ALA A 189 -7.83 4.98 -29.68
N GLU A 190 -7.03 5.37 -30.68
CA GLU A 190 -6.28 4.42 -31.53
C GLU A 190 -5.21 3.68 -30.72
N GLN A 191 -4.52 4.34 -29.78
CA GLN A 191 -3.57 3.68 -28.88
C GLN A 191 -4.26 2.59 -28.02
N VAL A 192 -5.51 2.83 -27.61
CA VAL A 192 -6.31 1.81 -26.92
C VAL A 192 -6.74 0.68 -27.87
N GLU A 193 -7.22 1.02 -29.05
CA GLU A 193 -7.66 0.06 -30.07
C GLU A 193 -6.52 -0.87 -30.52
N HIS A 194 -5.32 -0.31 -30.72
CA HIS A 194 -4.10 -1.04 -31.06
C HIS A 194 -3.51 -1.83 -29.89
N GLY A 195 -4.04 -1.66 -28.67
CA GLY A 195 -3.59 -2.38 -27.48
C GLY A 195 -2.28 -1.88 -26.88
N LEU A 196 -1.80 -0.69 -27.27
CA LEU A 196 -0.62 -0.06 -26.64
C LEU A 196 -0.91 0.28 -25.17
N ILE A 197 -2.13 0.72 -24.88
CA ILE A 197 -2.64 0.98 -23.53
C ILE A 197 -4.06 0.39 -23.41
N TRP A 198 -4.46 -0.08 -22.22
CA TRP A 198 -5.78 -0.70 -22.05
C TRP A 198 -6.90 0.30 -21.68
N GLN A 199 -6.53 1.54 -21.35
CA GLN A 199 -7.46 2.61 -20.99
C GLN A 199 -6.87 3.99 -21.35
N PRO A 200 -7.72 4.99 -21.67
CA PRO A 200 -7.26 6.32 -22.09
C PRO A 200 -6.35 7.08 -21.09
N ASN A 201 -6.49 6.79 -19.79
CA ASN A 201 -5.74 7.48 -18.74
C ASN A 201 -4.50 6.71 -18.27
N VAL A 202 -4.14 5.61 -18.93
CA VAL A 202 -2.90 4.87 -18.65
C VAL A 202 -1.76 5.60 -19.35
N LEU A 203 -0.69 5.85 -18.62
CA LEU A 203 0.53 6.47 -19.15
C LEU A 203 1.55 5.37 -19.43
N LEU A 204 2.26 5.45 -20.55
CA LEU A 204 3.33 4.53 -20.91
C LEU A 204 4.64 5.29 -21.02
N TYR A 205 5.68 4.77 -20.35
CA TYR A 205 7.05 5.24 -20.43
C TYR A 205 7.95 4.17 -21.03
N SER A 206 8.78 4.58 -21.98
CA SER A 206 10.01 3.86 -22.30
C SER A 206 11.09 4.29 -21.30
N VAL A 207 11.74 3.33 -20.67
CA VAL A 207 12.75 3.56 -19.64
C VAL A 207 14.10 3.12 -20.17
N TRP A 208 15.10 3.97 -20.00
CA TRP A 208 16.47 3.77 -20.47
C TRP A 208 17.43 3.92 -19.30
N ASN A 209 18.51 3.16 -19.30
CA ASN A 209 19.66 3.51 -18.49
C ASN A 209 20.23 4.82 -19.05
N ASP A 210 20.60 5.75 -18.18
CA ASP A 210 21.14 7.02 -18.64
C ASP A 210 22.58 6.86 -19.16
N SER A 211 23.16 7.96 -19.64
CA SER A 211 24.53 7.95 -20.18
C SER A 211 25.62 7.50 -19.18
N ARG A 212 25.37 7.60 -17.87
CA ARG A 212 26.31 7.13 -16.82
C ARG A 212 26.26 5.60 -16.70
N GLU A 213 25.11 5.02 -16.97
CA GLU A 213 24.83 3.58 -16.84
C GLU A 213 24.90 2.80 -18.17
N GLY A 214 25.15 3.48 -19.30
CA GLY A 214 25.43 2.84 -20.60
C GLY A 214 24.46 3.20 -21.72
N GLY A 215 23.35 3.88 -21.42
CA GLY A 215 22.39 4.32 -22.45
C GLY A 215 21.49 3.22 -23.02
N GLU A 216 21.57 1.98 -22.54
CA GLU A 216 20.79 0.87 -23.08
C GLU A 216 19.34 0.85 -22.55
N PRO A 217 18.37 0.27 -23.29
CA PRO A 217 17.01 0.16 -22.80
C PRO A 217 16.94 -0.55 -21.43
N ALA A 218 16.12 -0.05 -20.53
CA ALA A 218 15.84 -0.68 -19.25
C ALA A 218 14.53 -1.49 -19.30
N GLY A 219 13.49 -0.95 -19.93
CA GLY A 219 12.18 -1.59 -20.08
C GLY A 219 11.05 -0.59 -20.30
N TYR A 220 9.84 -0.97 -19.90
CA TYR A 220 8.65 -0.13 -19.99
C TYR A 220 7.94 -0.01 -18.64
N LEU A 221 7.45 1.18 -18.34
CA LEU A 221 6.66 1.47 -17.13
C LEU A 221 5.29 2.02 -17.51
N TYR A 222 4.25 1.34 -17.04
CA TYR A 222 2.87 1.79 -17.16
C TYR A 222 2.40 2.40 -15.84
N LEU A 223 1.70 3.54 -15.89
CA LEU A 223 1.05 4.15 -14.74
C LEU A 223 -0.47 4.16 -14.95
N ASP A 224 -1.20 3.41 -14.12
CA ASP A 224 -2.66 3.40 -14.09
C ASP A 224 -3.10 3.88 -12.69
N LEU A 225 -3.33 5.19 -12.57
CA LEU A 225 -3.33 5.83 -11.26
C LEU A 225 -4.71 5.98 -10.60
N HIS A 226 -5.77 5.89 -11.40
CA HIS A 226 -7.12 6.29 -11.00
C HIS A 226 -8.10 5.13 -10.88
N PRO A 227 -9.11 5.23 -9.99
CA PRO A 227 -10.14 4.22 -9.86
C PRO A 227 -11.08 4.22 -11.06
N ARG A 228 -11.66 3.05 -11.35
CA ARG A 228 -12.75 2.83 -12.30
C ARG A 228 -13.49 1.54 -11.98
N PRO A 229 -14.77 1.39 -12.37
CA PRO A 229 -15.46 0.10 -12.31
C PRO A 229 -14.64 -1.00 -12.96
N GLY A 230 -14.56 -2.16 -12.30
CA GLY A 230 -13.80 -3.33 -12.79
C GLY A 230 -12.28 -3.28 -12.58
N LYS A 231 -11.70 -2.17 -12.12
CA LYS A 231 -10.29 -2.12 -11.72
C LYS A 231 -10.12 -2.64 -10.30
N VAL A 232 -9.07 -3.43 -10.09
CA VAL A 232 -8.66 -3.88 -8.75
C VAL A 232 -8.41 -2.70 -7.80
N GLY A 233 -8.91 -2.81 -6.58
CA GLY A 233 -8.67 -1.84 -5.52
C GLY A 233 -7.24 -1.89 -4.97
N GLY A 234 -6.87 -0.90 -4.16
CA GLY A 234 -5.56 -0.81 -3.52
C GLY A 234 -4.46 -0.22 -4.41
N SER A 235 -3.22 -0.41 -3.98
CA SER A 235 -2.03 -0.04 -4.73
C SER A 235 -1.13 -1.26 -4.85
N GLN A 236 -0.52 -1.44 -6.02
CA GLN A 236 0.45 -2.50 -6.29
C GLN A 236 1.26 -2.14 -7.54
N CYS A 237 2.52 -2.55 -7.59
CA CYS A 237 3.27 -2.66 -8.83
C CYS A 237 3.42 -4.13 -9.23
N ARG A 238 3.24 -4.43 -10.53
CA ARG A 238 3.33 -5.80 -11.04
C ARG A 238 4.02 -5.85 -12.40
N PRO A 239 4.89 -6.83 -12.65
CA PRO A 239 5.38 -7.06 -14.00
C PRO A 239 4.24 -7.54 -14.90
N LEU A 240 4.12 -6.95 -16.09
CA LEU A 240 3.32 -7.46 -17.20
C LEU A 240 4.15 -8.43 -18.04
N GLN A 241 5.44 -8.13 -18.19
CA GLN A 241 6.40 -8.95 -18.92
C GLN A 241 7.71 -9.01 -18.14
N LEU A 242 8.23 -10.22 -17.97
CA LEU A 242 9.49 -10.43 -17.26
C LEU A 242 10.69 -10.19 -18.19
N GLY A 243 11.74 -9.61 -17.61
CA GLY A 243 13.03 -9.42 -18.28
C GLY A 243 13.96 -10.61 -18.09
N PHE A 244 14.69 -10.99 -19.13
CA PHE A 244 15.71 -12.06 -19.07
C PHE A 244 16.70 -11.96 -20.24
N SER A 245 17.82 -12.67 -20.16
CA SER A 245 18.82 -12.74 -21.22
C SER A 245 19.01 -14.18 -21.69
N LEU A 246 18.93 -14.42 -22.99
CA LEU A 246 19.21 -15.74 -23.56
C LEU A 246 20.69 -16.12 -23.36
N PRO A 247 21.04 -17.42 -23.25
CA PRO A 247 22.41 -17.88 -22.99
C PRO A 247 23.47 -17.37 -23.98
N SER A 248 23.08 -17.06 -25.23
CA SER A 248 23.98 -16.47 -26.23
C SER A 248 24.34 -15.00 -25.96
N ARG A 249 23.70 -14.36 -24.97
CA ARG A 249 23.82 -12.93 -24.60
C ARG A 249 23.58 -11.92 -25.74
N GLN A 250 23.07 -12.37 -26.89
CA GLN A 250 22.89 -11.49 -28.03
C GLN A 250 21.59 -10.66 -27.96
N HIS A 251 20.56 -11.14 -27.26
CA HIS A 251 19.27 -10.45 -27.14
C HIS A 251 18.77 -10.51 -25.68
N ARG A 252 18.53 -9.33 -25.10
CA ARG A 252 17.82 -9.16 -23.82
C ARG A 252 16.35 -8.98 -24.12
N HIS A 253 15.52 -9.74 -23.42
CA HIS A 253 14.09 -9.47 -23.34
C HIS A 253 13.88 -8.42 -22.25
N TYR A 254 13.33 -7.27 -22.62
CA TYR A 254 13.14 -6.17 -21.68
C TYR A 254 11.83 -6.33 -20.91
N PRO A 255 11.81 -6.01 -19.61
CA PRO A 255 10.60 -6.09 -18.81
C PRO A 255 9.61 -4.98 -19.16
N SER A 256 8.35 -5.23 -18.84
CA SER A 256 7.35 -4.18 -18.70
C SER A 256 6.64 -4.36 -17.36
N THR A 257 6.45 -3.27 -16.63
CA THR A 257 5.83 -3.28 -15.29
C THR A 257 4.76 -2.20 -15.20
N VAL A 258 3.76 -2.43 -14.37
CA VAL A 258 2.62 -1.53 -14.20
C VAL A 258 2.45 -1.13 -12.74
N LEU A 259 2.43 0.17 -12.49
CA LEU A 259 1.96 0.76 -11.24
C LEU A 259 0.44 0.93 -11.30
N LEU A 260 -0.27 0.21 -10.44
CA LEU A 260 -1.71 0.31 -10.26
C LEU A 260 -1.99 1.03 -8.94
N THR A 261 -2.72 2.15 -8.98
CA THR A 261 -3.20 2.84 -7.78
C THR A 261 -4.66 3.29 -7.93
N ASN A 262 -5.26 3.83 -6.87
CA ASN A 262 -6.66 4.27 -6.87
C ASN A 262 -6.84 5.70 -6.36
N PHE A 263 -5.93 6.62 -6.74
CA PHE A 263 -6.03 8.02 -6.36
C PHE A 263 -7.21 8.70 -7.05
N THR A 264 -7.97 9.49 -6.30
CA THR A 264 -9.18 10.19 -6.77
C THR A 264 -8.90 10.95 -8.07
N ARG A 265 -9.81 10.89 -9.03
CA ARG A 265 -9.65 11.64 -10.29
C ARG A 265 -9.76 13.14 -10.05
N PRO A 266 -9.03 13.97 -10.80
CA PRO A 266 -9.32 15.40 -10.83
C PRO A 266 -10.73 15.64 -11.40
N SER A 267 -11.42 16.64 -10.88
CA SER A 267 -12.67 17.15 -11.43
C SER A 267 -12.59 18.67 -11.60
N PRO A 268 -13.52 19.32 -12.35
CA PRO A 268 -13.47 20.76 -12.56
C PRO A 268 -13.38 21.52 -11.23
N GLY A 269 -12.31 22.32 -11.06
CA GLY A 269 -12.04 23.08 -9.83
C GLY A 269 -11.51 22.27 -8.64
N LYS A 270 -11.37 20.94 -8.76
CA LYS A 270 -10.87 20.06 -7.68
C LYS A 270 -9.76 19.13 -8.21
N PRO A 271 -8.48 19.56 -8.13
CA PRO A 271 -7.37 18.71 -8.53
C PRO A 271 -7.24 17.48 -7.63
N SER A 272 -6.63 16.41 -8.16
CA SER A 272 -6.27 15.21 -7.41
C SER A 272 -5.03 15.48 -6.56
N LEU A 273 -5.22 15.99 -5.36
CA LEU A 273 -4.13 16.34 -4.44
C LEU A 273 -3.73 15.13 -3.59
N LEU A 274 -2.42 14.90 -3.45
CA LEU A 274 -1.87 13.82 -2.65
C LEU A 274 -1.32 14.31 -1.32
N GLN A 275 -1.62 13.57 -0.25
CA GLN A 275 -1.04 13.76 1.08
C GLN A 275 0.33 13.10 1.17
N HIS A 276 1.08 13.37 2.24
CA HIS A 276 2.40 12.76 2.45
C HIS A 276 2.36 11.22 2.45
N SER A 277 1.34 10.61 3.05
CA SER A 277 1.15 9.15 3.04
C SER A 277 0.92 8.59 1.64
N ASP A 278 0.26 9.34 0.77
CA ASP A 278 0.05 8.95 -0.62
C ASP A 278 1.35 9.04 -1.43
N VAL A 279 2.20 10.03 -1.12
CA VAL A 279 3.54 10.15 -1.69
C VAL A 279 4.42 8.97 -1.25
N ILE A 280 4.42 8.62 0.04
CA ILE A 280 5.13 7.42 0.54
C ILE A 280 4.66 6.17 -0.20
N LEU A 281 3.34 5.99 -0.33
CA LEU A 281 2.76 4.86 -1.05
C LEU A 281 3.22 4.82 -2.52
N LEU A 282 3.24 5.97 -3.21
CA LEU A 282 3.76 6.03 -4.57
C LEU A 282 5.25 5.67 -4.66
N PHE A 283 6.07 6.10 -3.68
CA PHE A 283 7.49 5.73 -3.63
C PHE A 283 7.67 4.23 -3.40
N HIS A 284 6.88 3.65 -2.49
CA HIS A 284 6.88 2.23 -2.21
C HIS A 284 6.60 1.42 -3.48
N GLU A 285 5.48 1.71 -4.14
CA GLU A 285 5.06 0.93 -5.31
C GLU A 285 5.95 1.17 -6.53
N LEU A 286 6.41 2.40 -6.76
CA LEU A 286 7.42 2.64 -7.79
C LEU A 286 8.74 1.96 -7.45
N GLY A 287 9.06 1.74 -6.18
CA GLY A 287 10.22 0.97 -5.77
C GLY A 287 10.21 -0.47 -6.29
N HIS A 288 9.04 -1.11 -6.28
CA HIS A 288 8.84 -2.41 -6.92
C HIS A 288 9.04 -2.31 -8.44
N GLY A 289 8.48 -1.30 -9.10
CA GLY A 289 8.68 -1.08 -10.54
C GLY A 289 10.14 -0.81 -10.92
N ILE A 290 10.87 -0.07 -10.10
CA ILE A 290 12.31 0.17 -10.23
C ILE A 290 13.08 -1.14 -10.06
N HIS A 291 12.69 -2.00 -9.12
CA HIS A 291 13.31 -3.30 -8.92
C HIS A 291 13.18 -4.18 -10.19
N ASP A 292 11.99 -4.20 -10.81
CA ASP A 292 11.77 -4.88 -12.09
C ASP A 292 12.66 -4.31 -13.21
N LEU A 293 12.69 -2.99 -13.38
CA LEU A 293 13.43 -2.30 -14.44
C LEU A 293 14.94 -2.44 -14.31
N SER A 294 15.44 -2.47 -13.08
CA SER A 294 16.87 -2.63 -12.75
C SER A 294 17.35 -4.08 -12.91
N GLY A 295 16.42 -5.04 -12.90
CA GLY A 295 16.72 -6.48 -12.91
C GLY A 295 17.45 -6.94 -14.18
N ARG A 296 18.64 -7.52 -13.98
CA ARG A 296 19.42 -8.20 -15.04
C ARG A 296 19.62 -9.67 -14.67
N CYS A 297 18.75 -10.53 -15.18
CA CYS A 297 18.82 -11.97 -14.93
C CYS A 297 18.87 -12.79 -16.24
N THR A 298 19.37 -14.02 -16.14
CA THR A 298 19.35 -14.99 -17.26
C THR A 298 18.03 -15.72 -17.33
N TYR A 299 17.44 -16.03 -16.18
CA TYR A 299 16.20 -16.82 -16.06
C TYR A 299 15.08 -15.96 -15.48
N THR A 300 13.89 -16.10 -16.04
CA THR A 300 12.70 -15.33 -15.66
C THR A 300 12.30 -15.53 -14.20
N ILE A 301 12.58 -16.70 -13.62
CA ILE A 301 12.30 -17.00 -12.20
C ILE A 301 13.08 -16.14 -11.20
N PHE A 302 14.08 -15.38 -11.67
CA PHE A 302 14.88 -14.45 -10.86
C PHE A 302 14.69 -12.99 -11.28
N HIS A 303 13.59 -12.68 -11.99
CA HIS A 303 13.32 -11.33 -12.47
C HIS A 303 12.76 -10.46 -11.35
N GLY A 304 13.32 -9.26 -11.18
CA GLY A 304 12.74 -8.20 -10.35
C GLY A 304 12.44 -8.67 -8.93
N ALA A 305 11.21 -8.41 -8.48
CA ALA A 305 10.74 -8.76 -7.14
C ALA A 305 10.43 -10.26 -6.91
N GLU A 306 10.75 -11.16 -7.86
CA GLU A 306 10.73 -12.63 -7.67
C GLU A 306 11.90 -13.10 -6.79
N THR A 307 12.01 -12.50 -5.60
CA THR A 307 12.98 -12.84 -4.55
C THR A 307 12.30 -13.65 -3.45
N VAL A 308 13.02 -13.92 -2.36
CA VAL A 308 12.39 -14.44 -1.14
C VAL A 308 11.38 -13.42 -0.61
N VAL A 309 10.22 -13.90 -0.13
CA VAL A 309 9.05 -13.06 0.22
C VAL A 309 9.30 -12.08 1.37
N ASP A 310 10.20 -12.42 2.29
CA ASP A 310 10.60 -11.56 3.41
C ASP A 310 11.73 -10.58 3.04
N PHE A 311 12.15 -10.55 1.77
CA PHE A 311 13.07 -9.56 1.21
C PHE A 311 12.42 -8.70 0.11
N SER A 312 11.34 -9.16 -0.52
CA SER A 312 10.75 -8.47 -1.68
C SER A 312 10.31 -7.03 -1.37
N GLU A 313 9.96 -6.75 -0.11
CA GLU A 313 9.59 -5.40 0.37
C GLU A 313 10.78 -4.52 0.77
N GLU A 314 12.00 -5.06 0.85
CA GLU A 314 13.17 -4.28 1.28
C GLU A 314 13.47 -3.11 0.30
N PRO A 315 13.51 -3.31 -1.03
CA PRO A 315 13.78 -2.20 -1.96
C PRO A 315 12.70 -1.11 -1.92
N SER A 316 11.42 -1.49 -1.84
CA SER A 316 10.29 -0.55 -1.79
C SER A 316 10.32 0.27 -0.50
N GLN A 317 10.45 -0.39 0.66
CA GLN A 317 10.52 0.27 1.98
C GLN A 317 11.79 1.13 2.14
N MET A 318 12.92 0.69 1.57
CA MET A 318 14.12 1.51 1.53
C MET A 318 13.84 2.84 0.80
N LEU A 319 13.19 2.81 -0.36
CA LEU A 319 12.90 4.00 -1.15
C LEU A 319 11.90 4.96 -0.49
N GLU A 320 11.03 4.48 0.41
CA GLU A 320 10.18 5.34 1.24
C GLU A 320 10.99 6.36 2.07
N ASN A 321 12.26 6.07 2.40
CA ASN A 321 13.11 6.98 3.17
C ASN A 321 13.33 8.33 2.47
N TRP A 322 13.26 8.39 1.14
CA TRP A 322 13.36 9.66 0.40
C TRP A 322 12.17 10.59 0.66
N CYS A 323 11.03 10.05 1.09
CA CYS A 323 9.90 10.86 1.55
C CYS A 323 10.17 11.54 2.90
N TRP A 324 11.30 11.24 3.55
CA TRP A 324 11.73 11.78 4.83
C TRP A 324 13.11 12.45 4.74
N ASP A 325 13.65 12.63 3.53
CA ASP A 325 14.88 13.39 3.31
C ASP A 325 14.55 14.86 3.00
N VAL A 326 15.25 15.80 3.63
CA VAL A 326 15.02 17.24 3.47
C VAL A 326 15.22 17.68 2.03
N SER A 327 16.27 17.17 1.37
CA SER A 327 16.63 17.58 0.01
C SER A 327 15.61 17.05 -1.01
N ALA A 328 15.22 15.79 -0.86
CA ALA A 328 14.19 15.16 -1.69
C ALA A 328 12.82 15.86 -1.52
N LEU A 329 12.42 16.15 -0.28
CA LEU A 329 11.17 16.88 0.00
C LEU A 329 11.15 18.28 -0.64
N LYS A 330 12.27 19.00 -0.59
CA LYS A 330 12.42 20.31 -1.27
C LYS A 330 12.29 20.17 -2.78
N VAL A 331 12.93 19.18 -3.38
CA VAL A 331 12.83 18.92 -4.83
C VAL A 331 11.40 18.60 -5.21
N LEU A 332 10.76 17.65 -4.53
CA LEU A 332 9.37 17.26 -4.80
C LEU A 332 8.43 18.47 -4.66
N GLY A 333 8.57 19.25 -3.59
CA GLY A 333 7.77 20.46 -3.40
C GLY A 333 7.97 21.50 -4.51
N ILE A 334 9.21 21.81 -4.88
CA ILE A 334 9.49 22.77 -5.97
C ILE A 334 8.87 22.31 -7.28
N MET A 335 9.03 21.03 -7.63
CA MET A 335 8.55 20.51 -8.91
C MET A 335 7.03 20.44 -9.01
N THR A 336 6.33 20.39 -7.87
CA THR A 336 4.86 20.46 -7.81
C THR A 336 4.32 21.87 -7.61
N GLY A 337 5.18 22.88 -7.59
CA GLY A 337 4.82 24.28 -7.35
C GLY A 337 4.54 24.61 -5.87
N VAL A 338 4.81 23.68 -4.95
CA VAL A 338 4.65 23.84 -3.51
C VAL A 338 6.01 24.06 -2.85
N ARG A 339 6.43 25.33 -2.68
CA ARG A 339 7.65 25.62 -1.92
C ARG A 339 7.43 25.33 -0.43
N LEU A 340 7.88 24.16 0.02
CA LEU A 340 7.85 23.76 1.42
C LEU A 340 8.83 24.64 2.22
N ARG A 341 8.32 25.29 3.27
CA ARG A 341 9.14 26.04 4.23
C ARG A 341 9.89 25.06 5.14
N ASP A 342 11.09 25.45 5.58
CA ASP A 342 11.95 24.60 6.42
C ASP A 342 11.26 24.19 7.73
N ASP A 343 10.50 25.11 8.36
CA ASP A 343 9.74 24.81 9.59
C ASP A 343 8.66 23.73 9.39
N VAL A 344 8.06 23.68 8.20
CA VAL A 344 7.07 22.66 7.83
C VAL A 344 7.75 21.31 7.60
N ILE A 345 8.90 21.29 6.92
CA ILE A 345 9.70 20.07 6.71
C ILE A 345 10.14 19.51 8.07
N ASP A 346 10.74 20.32 8.93
CA ASP A 346 11.18 19.90 10.26
C ASP A 346 10.03 19.32 11.07
N SER A 347 8.84 19.94 10.97
CA SER A 347 7.65 19.46 11.65
C SER A 347 7.17 18.12 11.08
N LEU A 348 7.17 17.95 9.76
CA LEU A 348 6.85 16.70 9.09
C LEU A 348 7.80 15.59 9.53
N LEU A 349 9.12 15.83 9.51
CA LEU A 349 10.12 14.83 9.90
C LEU A 349 9.92 14.34 11.34
N ARG A 350 9.57 15.23 12.27
CA ARG A 350 9.23 14.84 13.65
C ARG A 350 8.05 13.88 13.72
N THR A 351 7.08 13.94 12.79
CA THR A 351 5.92 13.04 12.78
C THR A 351 6.24 11.59 12.45
N ARG A 352 7.41 11.32 11.83
CA ARG A 352 7.81 9.98 11.39
C ARG A 352 7.74 8.97 12.54
N VAL A 353 8.29 9.35 13.69
CA VAL A 353 8.46 8.50 14.87
C VAL A 353 7.41 8.75 15.96
N VAL A 354 6.41 9.60 15.69
CA VAL A 354 5.31 9.83 16.64
C VAL A 354 4.53 8.54 16.83
N LEU A 355 4.34 8.12 18.08
CA LEU A 355 3.54 6.95 18.46
C LEU A 355 4.01 5.64 17.80
N SER A 356 5.33 5.45 17.65
CA SER A 356 5.89 4.27 16.96
C SER A 356 5.45 2.93 17.57
N ALA A 357 5.34 2.82 18.90
CA ALA A 357 4.91 1.58 19.56
C ALA A 357 3.42 1.32 19.30
N VAL A 358 2.58 2.35 19.31
CA VAL A 358 1.16 2.23 18.93
C VAL A 358 0.99 1.88 17.45
N LYS A 359 1.77 2.52 16.56
CA LYS A 359 1.70 2.30 15.11
C LYS A 359 2.05 0.87 14.71
N ILE A 360 3.07 0.26 15.33
CA ILE A 360 3.53 -1.09 14.98
C ILE A 360 2.72 -2.22 15.63
N MET A 361 2.00 -1.93 16.71
CA MET A 361 1.25 -2.94 17.47
C MET A 361 0.27 -3.77 16.63
N PRO A 362 -0.55 -3.20 15.72
CA PRO A 362 -1.42 -4.00 14.88
C PRO A 362 -0.67 -5.01 14.01
N GLN A 363 0.46 -4.60 13.42
CA GLN A 363 1.30 -5.47 12.60
C GLN A 363 1.88 -6.60 13.46
N LEU A 364 2.49 -6.27 14.59
CA LEU A 364 3.04 -7.24 15.52
C LEU A 364 1.98 -8.26 15.97
N ARG A 365 0.78 -7.80 16.35
CA ARG A 365 -0.32 -8.68 16.76
C ARG A 365 -0.69 -9.68 15.66
N MET A 366 -0.83 -9.20 14.42
CA MET A 366 -1.20 -10.07 13.29
C MET A 366 -0.10 -11.07 12.97
N THR A 367 1.17 -10.64 12.98
CA THR A 367 2.32 -11.52 12.69
C THR A 367 2.54 -12.55 13.80
N VAL A 368 2.38 -12.18 15.07
CA VAL A 368 2.45 -13.13 16.19
C VAL A 368 1.31 -14.15 16.11
N PHE A 369 0.10 -13.71 15.79
CA PHE A 369 -1.04 -14.61 15.59
C PHE A 369 -0.78 -15.59 14.44
N ASP A 370 -0.33 -15.09 13.28
CA ASP A 370 -0.03 -15.92 12.11
C ASP A 370 1.05 -16.97 12.40
N GLY A 371 2.14 -16.56 13.08
CA GLY A 371 3.17 -17.48 13.54
C GLY A 371 2.63 -18.54 14.49
N ALA A 372 1.78 -18.15 15.45
CA ALA A 372 1.22 -19.06 16.45
C ALA A 372 0.30 -20.12 15.83
N VAL A 373 -0.60 -19.74 14.93
CA VAL A 373 -1.56 -20.70 14.33
C VAL A 373 -0.92 -21.65 13.31
N HIS A 374 0.26 -21.31 12.77
CA HIS A 374 1.00 -22.14 11.81
C HIS A 374 2.21 -22.87 12.41
N SER A 375 2.51 -22.64 13.70
CA SER A 375 3.53 -23.38 14.43
C SER A 375 3.02 -24.78 14.81
N GLU A 376 3.92 -25.63 15.32
CA GLU A 376 3.49 -26.84 16.01
C GLU A 376 2.61 -26.44 17.20
N VAL A 377 1.51 -27.17 17.39
CA VAL A 377 0.83 -27.15 18.68
C VAL A 377 1.82 -27.73 19.66
N ALA A 378 2.24 -26.95 20.67
CA ALA A 378 2.97 -27.52 21.80
C ALA A 378 2.15 -28.71 22.28
N GLY A 379 2.69 -29.92 22.13
CA GLY A 379 1.94 -31.16 22.30
C GLY A 379 1.07 -31.08 23.54
N GLY A 380 -0.24 -31.26 23.35
CA GLY A 380 -1.18 -31.37 24.46
C GLY A 380 -0.71 -32.50 25.38
N GLY A 381 -0.18 -32.12 26.54
CA GLY A 381 -0.41 -32.91 27.74
C GLY A 381 -1.87 -32.71 28.12
N ASP A 382 -2.54 -33.83 28.37
CA ASP A 382 -3.95 -33.99 28.73
C ASP A 382 -4.53 -32.91 29.68
#